data_AF-A0AAN0VHB7-F1
#
_entry.id   AF-A0AAN0VHB7-F1
#
_cell.length_a   1.000
_cell.length_b   1.000
_cell.length_c   1.000
_cell.angle_alpha   90.00
_cell.angle_beta   90.00
_cell.angle_gamma   90.00
#
_symmetry.space_group_name_H-M   'P 1'
#
loop_
_entity.id
_entity.type
_entity.pdbx_description
1 polymer ?
#
loop_
_entity_poly.entity_id
_entity_poly.type
_entity_poly.pdbx_seq_one_letter_code
_entity_poly.pdbx_strand_id
1 'polypeptide(L)'
;MPAFFDPNLMSNHRKIRKQKMQIESLFLGRMRAPIKTGMIVFCGLTLLLYLFLVGQRMFAVEPYGMFEMIRPAGKPLVQVTLTCLAISLIFASIFLSDTKGAIETPPDGFFDLVSVVLGRLAMIMTAFIVLVMFYEVVSRYVFSRPTLWANELSLWIGCFVFLFAGLYAMQQRSHIRIYIIYDTMPWWMQKTSDCISVLLIVAFTFALVWGGYTDAENRFMRMETFGTAWDPPIPGIVKPALLIIVVLVCIQAVSNLFADWNKAPQSHTPADEIDEMEIENIRRTLEEKN
;
A
#
# COMPACT_ATOMS: atom_id res chain seq x y z
N MET A 1 -25.26 -46.41 -6.32
CA MET A 1 -26.36 -45.42 -6.40
C MET A 1 -27.24 -45.59 -5.17
N PRO A 2 -27.67 -44.54 -4.43
CA PRO A 2 -27.19 -43.16 -4.32
C PRO A 2 -26.81 -42.82 -2.84
N ALA A 3 -25.61 -42.30 -2.59
CA ALA A 3 -25.23 -41.73 -1.29
C ALA A 3 -24.64 -40.32 -1.47
N PHE A 4 -25.24 -39.53 -2.38
CA PHE A 4 -24.61 -38.29 -2.87
C PHE A 4 -25.40 -37.01 -2.60
N PHE A 5 -26.46 -37.05 -1.78
CA PHE A 5 -27.24 -35.86 -1.45
C PHE A 5 -27.78 -35.96 -0.03
N ASP A 6 -26.91 -35.75 0.98
CA ASP A 6 -27.38 -35.37 2.31
C ASP A 6 -27.43 -33.84 2.39
N PRO A 7 -28.64 -33.23 2.42
CA PRO A 7 -28.81 -31.78 2.50
C PRO A 7 -28.21 -31.18 3.78
N ASN A 8 -28.12 -31.97 4.86
CA ASN A 8 -27.57 -31.52 6.13
C ASN A 8 -26.04 -31.41 6.07
N LEU A 9 -25.35 -32.33 5.39
CA LEU A 9 -23.90 -32.24 5.15
C LEU A 9 -23.56 -31.04 4.26
N MET A 10 -24.31 -30.79 3.18
CA MET A 10 -24.10 -29.59 2.35
C MET A 10 -24.42 -28.29 3.08
N SER A 11 -25.44 -28.26 3.93
CA SER A 11 -25.76 -27.12 4.80
C SER A 11 -24.65 -26.85 5.81
N ASN A 12 -24.10 -27.91 6.42
CA ASN A 12 -23.02 -27.80 7.39
C ASN A 12 -21.71 -27.40 6.71
N HIS A 13 -21.37 -27.96 5.54
CA HIS A 13 -20.23 -27.52 4.73
C HIS A 13 -20.40 -26.08 4.24
N ARG A 14 -21.60 -25.62 3.89
CA ARG A 14 -21.87 -24.21 3.54
C ARG A 14 -21.80 -23.30 4.75
N LYS A 15 -22.25 -23.73 5.93
CA LYS A 15 -22.09 -22.99 7.19
C LYS A 15 -20.62 -22.91 7.58
N ILE A 16 -19.89 -24.02 7.56
CA ILE A 16 -18.44 -24.09 7.81
C ILE A 16 -17.66 -23.28 6.77
N ARG A 17 -18.02 -23.33 5.47
CA ARG A 17 -17.44 -22.45 4.43
C ARG A 17 -17.79 -20.98 4.66
N LYS A 18 -19.03 -20.66 5.05
CA LYS A 18 -19.40 -19.29 5.41
C LYS A 18 -18.71 -18.81 6.68
N GLN A 19 -18.42 -19.71 7.62
CA GLN A 19 -17.74 -19.43 8.88
C GLN A 19 -16.22 -19.32 8.69
N LYS A 20 -15.62 -20.09 7.77
CA LYS A 20 -14.23 -19.92 7.30
C LYS A 20 -14.05 -18.70 6.37
N MET A 21 -15.05 -18.38 5.53
CA MET A 21 -15.07 -17.13 4.74
C MET A 21 -15.38 -15.91 5.61
N GLN A 22 -16.08 -16.10 6.73
CA GLN A 22 -16.26 -15.08 7.76
C GLN A 22 -15.01 -15.02 8.66
N ILE A 23 -14.03 -14.23 8.22
CA ILE A 23 -13.23 -13.37 9.11
C ILE A 23 -12.15 -14.10 9.95
N GLU A 24 -11.08 -14.55 9.31
CA GLU A 24 -9.76 -14.39 9.95
C GLU A 24 -9.31 -12.94 9.69
N SER A 25 -9.79 -12.02 10.52
CA SER A 25 -9.19 -10.69 10.59
C SER A 25 -7.76 -10.85 11.12
N LEU A 26 -6.76 -10.41 10.35
CA LEU A 26 -5.35 -10.53 10.72
C LEU A 26 -5.05 -9.88 12.08
N PHE A 27 -5.57 -8.68 12.30
CA PHE A 27 -5.32 -7.93 13.53
C PHE A 27 -6.53 -7.15 14.03
N LEU A 28 -7.51 -6.82 13.17
CA LEU A 28 -8.58 -5.92 13.55
C LEU A 28 -9.62 -6.56 14.48
N GLY A 29 -9.83 -7.87 14.40
CA GLY A 29 -10.78 -8.58 15.25
C GLY A 29 -12.14 -7.88 15.30
N ARG A 30 -12.50 -7.42 16.50
CA ARG A 30 -13.75 -6.68 16.77
C ARG A 30 -13.78 -5.26 16.16
N MET A 31 -12.63 -4.66 15.88
CA MET A 31 -12.49 -3.33 15.28
C MET A 31 -12.71 -3.32 13.75
N ARG A 32 -12.84 -4.49 13.11
CA ARG A 32 -13.08 -4.58 11.66
C ARG A 32 -14.42 -3.96 11.24
N ALA A 33 -15.47 -4.23 12.00
CA ALA A 33 -16.81 -3.70 11.74
C ALA A 33 -16.87 -2.16 11.85
N PRO A 34 -16.40 -1.51 12.95
CA PRO A 34 -16.42 -0.06 13.02
C PRO A 34 -15.52 0.60 11.96
N ILE A 35 -14.37 0.01 11.62
CA ILE A 35 -13.50 0.55 10.56
C ILE A 35 -14.13 0.43 9.18
N LYS A 36 -14.80 -0.68 8.88
CA LYS A 36 -15.59 -0.81 7.64
C LYS A 36 -16.70 0.24 7.57
N THR A 37 -17.44 0.44 8.66
CA THR A 37 -18.50 1.46 8.73
C THR A 37 -17.92 2.86 8.53
N GLY A 38 -16.81 3.17 9.20
CA GLY A 38 -16.08 4.44 9.02
C GLY A 38 -15.65 4.65 7.57
N MET A 39 -15.04 3.64 6.94
CA MET A 39 -14.66 3.68 5.53
C MET A 39 -15.86 4.00 4.62
N ILE A 40 -16.99 3.32 4.80
CA ILE A 40 -18.20 3.54 3.97
C ILE A 40 -18.76 4.95 4.19
N VAL A 41 -18.81 5.41 5.45
CA VAL A 41 -19.32 6.74 5.80
C VAL A 41 -18.45 7.83 5.18
N PHE A 42 -17.13 7.78 5.39
CA PHE A 42 -16.22 8.80 4.85
C PHE A 42 -16.14 8.75 3.32
N CYS A 43 -16.20 7.56 2.70
CA CYS A 43 -16.23 7.45 1.25
C CYS A 43 -17.53 8.03 0.67
N GLY A 44 -18.68 7.71 1.29
CA GLY A 44 -19.97 8.29 0.92
C GLY A 44 -20.03 9.81 1.12
N LEU A 45 -19.48 10.31 2.22
CA LEU A 45 -19.39 11.74 2.51
C LEU A 45 -18.50 12.46 1.50
N THR A 46 -17.32 11.92 1.18
CA THR A 46 -16.43 12.45 0.14
C THR A 46 -17.15 12.50 -1.21
N LEU A 47 -17.87 11.44 -1.58
CA LEU A 47 -18.61 11.38 -2.84
C LEU A 47 -19.73 12.43 -2.88
N LEU A 48 -20.48 12.59 -1.78
CA LEU A 48 -21.53 13.60 -1.66
C LEU A 48 -20.94 15.02 -1.79
N LEU A 49 -19.88 15.32 -1.05
CA LEU A 49 -19.21 16.62 -1.11
C LEU A 49 -18.63 16.91 -2.49
N TYR A 50 -18.07 15.89 -3.15
CA TYR A 50 -17.58 16.00 -4.52
C TYR A 50 -18.72 16.27 -5.50
N LEU A 51 -19.84 15.53 -5.42
CA LEU A 51 -21.04 15.79 -6.24
C LEU A 51 -21.60 17.19 -6.00
N PHE A 52 -21.56 17.67 -4.76
CA PHE A 52 -21.98 19.03 -4.42
C PHE A 52 -21.07 20.08 -5.08
N LEU A 53 -19.75 19.90 -5.06
CA LEU A 53 -18.80 20.77 -5.78
C LEU A 53 -19.03 20.75 -7.29
N VAL A 54 -19.27 19.57 -7.88
CA VAL A 54 -19.59 19.43 -9.30
C VAL A 54 -20.94 20.09 -9.64
N GLY A 55 -21.94 19.96 -8.76
CA GLY A 55 -23.23 20.63 -8.91
C GLY A 55 -23.09 22.15 -8.88
N GLN A 56 -22.27 22.69 -7.97
CA GLN A 56 -21.95 24.11 -7.97
C GLN A 56 -21.30 24.57 -9.27
N ARG A 57 -20.52 23.73 -9.95
CA ARG A 57 -19.97 24.06 -11.26
C ARG A 57 -21.03 24.34 -12.34
N MET A 58 -22.22 23.75 -12.20
CA MET A 58 -23.32 23.89 -13.15
C MET A 58 -24.28 25.02 -12.81
N PHE A 59 -24.42 25.37 -11.52
CA PHE A 59 -25.46 26.28 -11.03
C PHE A 59 -24.96 27.53 -10.29
N ALA A 60 -23.70 27.57 -9.87
CA ALA A 60 -23.15 28.72 -9.13
C ALA A 60 -22.59 29.78 -10.08
N VAL A 61 -22.74 31.05 -9.67
CA VAL A 61 -22.24 32.22 -10.41
C VAL A 61 -20.71 32.30 -10.38
N GLU A 62 -20.08 31.81 -9.30
CA GLU A 62 -18.62 31.65 -9.17
C GLU A 62 -18.29 30.18 -8.86
N PRO A 63 -18.10 29.33 -9.88
CA PRO A 63 -17.81 27.92 -9.68
C PRO A 63 -16.36 27.72 -9.24
N TYR A 64 -16.15 26.81 -8.28
CA TYR A 64 -14.82 26.41 -7.83
C TYR A 64 -14.01 25.82 -8.99
N GLY A 65 -12.97 26.52 -9.41
CA GLY A 65 -12.04 26.07 -10.43
C GLY A 65 -11.06 25.01 -9.93
N MET A 66 -10.40 24.31 -10.87
CA MET A 66 -9.35 23.32 -10.55
C MET A 66 -8.20 23.94 -9.72
N PHE A 67 -7.87 25.20 -9.96
CA PHE A 67 -6.85 25.92 -9.18
C PHE A 67 -7.25 26.13 -7.71
N GLU A 68 -8.54 26.31 -7.44
CA GLU A 68 -9.07 26.46 -6.08
C GLU A 68 -9.10 25.12 -5.33
N MET A 69 -9.20 24.01 -6.06
CA MET A 69 -9.05 22.66 -5.50
C MET A 69 -7.60 22.35 -5.09
N ILE A 70 -6.62 22.88 -5.82
CA ILE A 70 -5.20 22.66 -5.56
C ILE A 70 -4.67 23.59 -4.45
N ARG A 71 -5.17 24.83 -4.38
CA ARG A 71 -4.84 25.80 -3.31
C ARG A 71 -6.10 26.19 -2.54
N PRO A 72 -6.53 25.38 -1.56
CA PRO A 72 -7.80 25.59 -0.87
C PRO A 72 -7.75 26.71 0.18
N ALA A 73 -6.74 27.58 0.16
CA ALA A 73 -6.57 28.68 1.11
C ALA A 73 -7.77 29.63 1.02
N GLY A 74 -8.54 29.75 2.12
CA GLY A 74 -9.74 30.59 2.18
C GLY A 74 -11.04 29.94 1.65
N LYS A 75 -11.01 28.67 1.23
CA LYS A 75 -12.20 27.94 0.76
C LYS A 75 -12.50 26.73 1.66
N PRO A 76 -13.29 26.89 2.74
CA PRO A 76 -13.48 25.84 3.76
C PRO A 76 -14.13 24.57 3.20
N LEU A 77 -15.02 24.71 2.21
CA LEU A 77 -15.69 23.58 1.57
C LEU A 77 -14.69 22.62 0.90
N VAL A 78 -13.73 23.17 0.15
CA VAL A 78 -12.69 22.38 -0.52
C VAL A 78 -11.77 21.71 0.49
N GLN A 79 -11.39 22.42 1.56
CA GLN A 79 -10.58 21.85 2.63
C GLN A 79 -11.26 20.65 3.29
N VAL A 80 -12.56 20.75 3.60
CA VAL A 80 -13.33 19.64 4.18
C VAL A 80 -13.41 18.46 3.22
N THR A 81 -13.61 18.69 1.91
CA THR A 81 -13.62 17.61 0.92
C THR A 81 -12.28 16.89 0.84
N LEU A 82 -11.16 17.62 0.84
CA LEU A 82 -9.81 17.03 0.78
C LEU A 82 -9.45 16.27 2.06
N THR A 83 -9.81 16.79 3.24
CA THR A 83 -9.59 16.08 4.50
C THR A 83 -10.46 14.84 4.61
N CYS A 84 -11.72 14.91 4.18
CA CYS A 84 -12.61 13.76 4.12
C CYS A 84 -12.11 12.69 3.15
N LEU A 85 -11.59 13.10 2.00
CA LEU A 85 -10.94 12.20 1.04
C LEU A 85 -9.72 11.52 1.66
N ALA A 86 -8.83 12.27 2.31
CA ALA A 86 -7.66 11.72 2.99
C ALA A 86 -8.05 10.71 4.09
N ILE A 87 -9.04 11.03 4.93
CA ILE A 87 -9.55 10.12 5.95
C ILE A 87 -10.15 8.86 5.31
N SER A 88 -10.92 9.00 4.22
CA SER A 88 -11.52 7.86 3.52
C SER A 88 -10.46 6.90 2.97
N LEU A 89 -9.35 7.42 2.44
CA LEU A 89 -8.22 6.63 1.95
C LEU A 89 -7.51 5.91 3.09
N ILE A 90 -7.31 6.56 4.23
CA ILE A 90 -6.69 5.94 5.42
C ILE A 90 -7.58 4.78 5.93
N PHE A 91 -8.88 5.01 6.10
CA PHE A 91 -9.82 3.97 6.54
C PHE A 91 -9.90 2.81 5.54
N ALA A 92 -9.91 3.10 4.24
CA ALA A 92 -9.85 2.08 3.20
C ALA A 92 -8.56 1.27 3.30
N SER A 93 -7.41 1.93 3.45
CA SER A 93 -6.13 1.26 3.58
C SER A 93 -6.07 0.33 4.79
N ILE A 94 -6.53 0.81 5.96
CA ILE A 94 -6.59 0.01 7.19
C ILE A 94 -7.53 -1.19 7.02
N PHE A 95 -8.70 -1.00 6.38
CA PHE A 95 -9.64 -2.09 6.14
C PHE A 95 -9.08 -3.14 5.18
N LEU A 96 -8.44 -2.73 4.09
CA LEU A 96 -7.77 -3.64 3.14
C LEU A 96 -6.53 -4.30 3.75
N SER A 97 -5.92 -3.72 4.77
CA SER A 97 -4.79 -4.32 5.49
C SER A 97 -5.20 -5.51 6.36
N ASP A 98 -6.49 -5.67 6.66
CA ASP A 98 -6.99 -6.81 7.44
C ASP A 98 -7.00 -8.13 6.67
N THR A 99 -6.93 -8.06 5.33
CA THR A 99 -7.00 -9.23 4.46
C THR A 99 -5.60 -9.71 4.10
N LYS A 100 -5.34 -10.99 4.34
CA LYS A 100 -4.09 -11.67 3.98
C LYS A 100 -4.09 -12.01 2.48
N GLY A 101 -3.06 -11.58 1.76
CA GLY A 101 -2.75 -12.07 0.42
C GLY A 101 -2.14 -13.48 0.48
N ALA A 102 -2.30 -14.26 -0.59
CA ALA A 102 -1.86 -15.66 -0.62
C ALA A 102 -0.37 -15.87 -0.33
N ILE A 103 0.47 -14.90 -0.71
CA ILE A 103 1.94 -14.95 -0.61
C ILE A 103 2.46 -14.07 0.55
N GLU A 104 1.57 -13.52 1.38
CA GLU A 104 1.95 -12.53 2.39
C GLU A 104 2.29 -13.17 3.75
N THR A 105 3.43 -12.76 4.31
CA THR A 105 3.81 -13.06 5.69
C THR A 105 2.93 -12.26 6.67
N PRO A 106 2.42 -12.88 7.75
CA PRO A 106 1.64 -12.16 8.75
C PRO A 106 2.52 -11.12 9.47
N PRO A 107 1.97 -9.94 9.81
CA PRO A 107 2.70 -8.94 10.57
C PRO A 107 2.81 -9.40 12.04
N ASP A 108 4.04 -9.51 12.55
CA ASP A 108 4.31 -9.92 13.93
C ASP A 108 4.40 -8.69 14.87
N GLY A 109 4.74 -7.51 14.34
CA GLY A 109 4.97 -6.28 15.12
C GLY A 109 4.20 -5.03 14.65
N PHE A 110 4.28 -3.96 15.45
CA PHE A 110 3.67 -2.66 15.13
C PHE A 110 4.24 -2.04 13.85
N PHE A 111 5.56 -2.11 13.65
CA PHE A 111 6.21 -1.59 12.45
C PHE A 111 5.77 -2.36 11.21
N ASP A 112 5.59 -3.68 11.33
CA ASP A 112 5.09 -4.51 10.25
C ASP A 112 3.68 -4.08 9.85
N LEU A 113 2.82 -3.82 10.84
CA LEU A 113 1.45 -3.36 10.60
C LEU A 113 1.43 -2.03 9.83
N VAL A 114 2.28 -1.07 10.21
CA VAL A 114 2.40 0.21 9.50
C VAL A 114 2.83 -0.02 8.06
N SER A 115 3.81 -0.89 7.83
CA SER A 115 4.29 -1.24 6.50
C SER A 115 3.22 -1.89 5.63
N VAL A 116 2.40 -2.81 6.16
CA VAL A 116 1.25 -3.40 5.44
C VAL A 116 0.21 -2.34 5.10
N VAL A 117 -0.16 -1.48 6.05
CA VAL A 117 -1.14 -0.41 5.83
C VAL A 117 -0.64 0.57 4.76
N LEU A 118 0.64 0.93 4.74
CA LEU A 118 1.22 1.77 3.69
C LEU A 118 1.29 1.04 2.34
N GLY A 119 1.56 -0.27 2.33
CA GLY A 119 1.50 -1.10 1.12
C GLY A 119 0.10 -1.17 0.51
N ARG A 120 -0.95 -1.26 1.33
CA ARG A 120 -2.35 -1.18 0.86
C ARG A 120 -2.72 0.20 0.32
N LEU A 121 -2.14 1.25 0.89
CA LEU A 121 -2.33 2.61 0.39
C LEU A 121 -1.70 2.74 -1.01
N ALA A 122 -0.51 2.17 -1.22
CA ALA A 122 0.16 2.11 -2.52
C ALA A 122 -0.65 1.33 -3.58
N MET A 123 -1.33 0.26 -3.17
CA MET A 123 -2.25 -0.50 -4.04
C MET A 123 -3.40 0.37 -4.54
N ILE A 124 -4.06 1.12 -3.63
CA ILE A 124 -5.14 2.05 -3.98
C ILE A 124 -4.61 3.17 -4.90
N MET A 125 -3.45 3.74 -4.58
CA MET A 125 -2.80 4.78 -5.37
C MET A 125 -2.47 4.32 -6.79
N THR A 126 -2.00 3.08 -6.96
CA THR A 126 -1.73 2.49 -8.28
C THR A 126 -3.00 2.41 -9.13
N ALA A 127 -4.11 1.94 -8.55
CA ALA A 127 -5.39 1.90 -9.23
C ALA A 127 -5.84 3.32 -9.65
N PHE A 128 -5.61 4.32 -8.80
CA PHE A 128 -5.93 5.71 -9.10
C PHE A 128 -5.07 6.28 -10.26
N ILE A 129 -3.78 5.95 -10.32
CA ILE A 129 -2.91 6.31 -11.47
C ILE A 129 -3.51 5.79 -12.78
N VAL A 130 -3.95 4.54 -12.81
CA VAL A 130 -4.56 3.94 -14.01
C VAL A 130 -5.81 4.72 -14.43
N LEU A 131 -6.67 5.11 -13.49
CA LEU A 131 -7.86 5.92 -13.78
C LEU A 131 -7.51 7.31 -14.33
N VAL A 132 -6.53 7.99 -13.73
CA VAL A 132 -6.06 9.31 -14.19
C VAL A 132 -5.47 9.23 -15.60
N MET A 133 -4.63 8.23 -15.86
CA MET A 133 -4.01 8.04 -17.17
C MET A 133 -5.03 7.63 -18.24
N PHE A 134 -6.01 6.78 -17.87
CA PHE A 134 -7.11 6.44 -18.77
C PHE A 134 -7.94 7.68 -19.12
N TYR A 135 -8.24 8.54 -18.15
CA TYR A 135 -8.91 9.81 -18.40
C TYR A 135 -8.12 10.71 -19.35
N GLU A 136 -6.80 10.82 -19.17
CA GLU A 136 -5.95 11.62 -20.08
C GLU A 136 -5.97 11.08 -21.51
N VAL A 137 -5.89 9.76 -21.69
CA VAL A 137 -5.98 9.11 -23.00
C VAL A 137 -7.34 9.43 -23.66
N VAL A 138 -8.45 9.28 -22.93
CA VAL A 138 -9.78 9.61 -23.45
C VAL A 138 -9.90 11.10 -23.78
N SER A 139 -9.44 11.99 -22.88
CA SER A 139 -9.49 13.45 -23.08
C SER A 139 -8.71 13.89 -24.32
N ARG A 140 -7.53 13.30 -24.53
CA ARG A 140 -6.66 13.62 -25.66
C ARG A 140 -7.20 13.10 -26.98
N TYR A 141 -7.60 11.83 -27.05
CA TYR A 141 -7.95 11.19 -28.31
C TYR A 141 -9.42 11.36 -28.70
N VAL A 142 -10.34 11.43 -27.74
CA VAL A 142 -11.77 11.60 -28.02
C VAL A 142 -12.16 13.08 -28.05
N PHE A 143 -11.72 13.85 -27.06
CA PHE A 143 -12.12 15.24 -26.91
C PHE A 143 -11.13 16.24 -27.50
N SER A 144 -9.97 15.79 -27.99
CA SER A 144 -8.88 16.65 -28.50
C SER A 144 -8.47 17.76 -27.52
N ARG A 145 -8.58 17.49 -26.21
CA ARG A 145 -8.28 18.41 -25.12
C ARG A 145 -7.28 17.77 -24.16
N PRO A 146 -5.97 17.86 -24.42
CA PRO A 146 -4.95 17.29 -23.52
C PRO A 146 -4.99 18.01 -22.17
N THR A 147 -4.77 17.28 -21.08
CA THR A 147 -4.69 17.90 -19.75
C THR A 147 -3.25 18.18 -19.35
N LEU A 148 -3.04 19.31 -18.66
CA LEU A 148 -1.72 19.73 -18.21
C LEU A 148 -1.28 19.01 -16.92
N TRP A 149 -2.23 18.47 -16.16
CA TRP A 149 -1.99 17.97 -14.79
C TRP A 149 -1.89 16.44 -14.71
N ALA A 150 -2.52 15.68 -15.60
CA ALA A 150 -2.66 14.23 -15.42
C ALA A 150 -1.31 13.49 -15.38
N ASN A 151 -0.37 13.88 -16.26
CA ASN A 151 0.96 13.26 -16.32
C ASN A 151 1.81 13.56 -15.08
N GLU A 152 1.77 14.79 -14.60
CA GLU A 152 2.56 15.20 -13.43
C GLU A 152 1.94 14.68 -12.13
N LEU A 153 0.60 14.61 -12.05
CA LEU A 153 -0.11 13.98 -10.94
C LEU A 153 0.21 12.48 -10.86
N SER A 154 0.22 11.77 -11.99
CA SER A 154 0.55 10.35 -12.00
C SER A 154 2.01 10.10 -11.61
N LEU A 155 2.95 10.96 -12.04
CA LEU A 155 4.34 10.93 -11.59
C LEU A 155 4.43 11.15 -10.07
N TRP A 156 3.72 12.14 -9.55
CA TRP A 156 3.76 12.47 -8.13
C TRP A 156 3.23 11.33 -7.25
N ILE A 157 2.09 10.74 -7.63
CA ILE A 157 1.53 9.57 -6.94
C ILE A 157 2.46 8.36 -7.12
N GLY A 158 3.06 8.18 -8.30
CA GLY A 158 4.02 7.13 -8.59
C GLY A 158 5.25 7.16 -7.68
N CYS A 159 5.75 8.35 -7.34
CA CYS A 159 6.82 8.51 -6.35
C CYS A 159 6.42 7.93 -4.99
N PHE A 160 5.22 8.25 -4.49
CA PHE A 160 4.73 7.71 -3.22
C PHE A 160 4.47 6.20 -3.27
N VAL A 161 3.94 5.69 -4.39
CA VAL A 161 3.79 4.25 -4.61
C VAL A 161 5.13 3.54 -4.49
N PHE A 162 6.18 4.07 -5.14
CA PHE A 162 7.52 3.48 -5.07
C PHE A 162 8.08 3.49 -3.65
N LEU A 163 7.93 4.62 -2.93
CA LEU A 163 8.38 4.77 -1.56
C LEU A 163 7.69 3.76 -0.61
N PHE A 164 6.37 3.64 -0.67
CA PHE A 164 5.61 2.71 0.16
C PHE A 164 5.83 1.25 -0.24
N ALA A 165 5.97 0.97 -1.54
CA ALA A 165 6.28 -0.37 -2.03
C ALA A 165 7.65 -0.86 -1.55
N GLY A 166 8.66 0.02 -1.48
CA GLY A 166 9.97 -0.31 -0.93
C GLY A 166 9.91 -0.69 0.56
N LEU A 167 9.15 0.06 1.36
CA LEU A 167 8.94 -0.27 2.77
C LEU A 167 8.19 -1.60 2.96
N TYR A 168 7.14 -1.82 2.17
CA TYR A 168 6.39 -3.07 2.17
C TYR A 168 7.26 -4.27 1.73
N ALA A 169 8.06 -4.13 0.68
CA ALA A 169 8.99 -5.16 0.24
C ALA A 169 10.00 -5.57 1.33
N MET A 170 10.50 -4.59 2.10
CA MET A 170 11.37 -4.85 3.24
C MET A 170 10.65 -5.66 4.34
N GLN A 171 9.38 -5.35 4.62
CA GLN A 171 8.59 -6.10 5.61
C GLN A 171 8.35 -7.55 5.18
N GLN A 172 8.12 -7.79 3.88
CA GLN A 172 7.87 -9.12 3.32
C GLN A 172 9.16 -9.92 3.09
N ARG A 173 10.33 -9.31 3.31
CA ARG A 173 11.64 -9.93 3.05
C ARG A 173 11.77 -10.41 1.61
N SER A 174 11.14 -9.71 0.68
CA SER A 174 11.14 -10.07 -0.74
C SER A 174 12.44 -9.72 -1.47
N HIS A 175 13.44 -9.22 -0.75
CA HIS A 175 14.78 -9.00 -1.30
C HIS A 175 15.40 -10.34 -1.71
N ILE A 176 15.97 -10.37 -2.91
CA ILE A 176 16.63 -11.56 -3.46
C ILE A 176 17.76 -11.98 -2.50
N ARG A 177 17.56 -13.12 -1.81
CA ARG A 177 18.55 -13.75 -0.94
C ARG A 177 19.03 -15.05 -1.61
N ILE A 178 20.33 -15.27 -1.62
CA ILE A 178 20.90 -16.53 -2.12
C ILE A 178 20.83 -17.57 -1.00
N TYR A 179 19.72 -18.31 -0.94
CA TYR A 179 19.47 -19.32 0.10
C TYR A 179 20.52 -20.45 0.09
N ILE A 180 20.99 -20.87 -1.09
CA ILE A 180 21.97 -21.97 -1.21
C ILE A 180 23.25 -21.69 -0.40
N ILE A 181 23.80 -20.47 -0.52
CA ILE A 181 25.00 -20.10 0.23
C ILE A 181 24.66 -19.98 1.71
N TYR A 182 23.55 -19.31 2.03
CA TYR A 182 23.10 -19.08 3.40
C TYR A 182 22.88 -20.38 4.18
N ASP A 183 22.25 -21.38 3.58
CA ASP A 183 21.92 -22.67 4.21
C ASP A 183 23.16 -23.55 4.45
N THR A 184 24.23 -23.36 3.67
CA THR A 184 25.51 -24.05 3.91
C THR A 184 26.35 -23.42 5.02
N MET A 185 26.00 -22.21 5.47
CA MET A 185 26.74 -21.50 6.51
C MET A 185 26.44 -22.05 7.91
N PRO A 186 27.43 -22.13 8.83
CA PRO A 186 27.17 -22.42 10.23
C PRO A 186 26.34 -21.29 10.87
N TRP A 187 25.56 -21.63 11.90
CA TRP A 187 24.60 -20.74 12.57
C TRP A 187 25.17 -19.36 12.96
N TRP A 188 26.41 -19.31 13.46
CA TRP A 188 27.07 -18.07 13.85
C TRP A 188 27.36 -17.15 12.65
N MET A 189 27.67 -17.74 11.48
CA MET A 189 27.99 -16.99 10.26
C MET A 189 26.73 -16.44 9.60
N GLN A 190 25.61 -17.17 9.67
CA GLN A 190 24.28 -16.66 9.27
C GLN A 190 23.90 -15.41 10.07
N LYS A 191 23.94 -15.49 11.41
CA LYS A 191 23.62 -14.35 12.29
C LYS A 191 24.56 -13.16 12.09
N THR A 192 25.84 -13.42 11.85
CA THR A 192 26.83 -12.36 11.55
C THR A 192 26.52 -11.69 10.21
N SER A 193 26.17 -12.46 9.18
CA SER A 193 25.77 -11.93 7.86
C SER A 193 24.52 -11.06 7.95
N ASP A 194 23.51 -11.48 8.71
CA ASP A 194 22.29 -10.69 8.92
C ASP A 194 22.61 -9.37 9.65
N CYS A 195 23.46 -9.43 10.68
CA CYS A 195 23.90 -8.26 11.43
C CYS A 195 24.70 -7.27 10.54
N ILE A 196 25.63 -7.78 9.73
CA ILE A 196 26.40 -6.95 8.77
C ILE A 196 25.45 -6.30 7.76
N SER A 197 24.50 -7.06 7.21
CA SER A 197 23.55 -6.54 6.22
C SER A 197 22.73 -5.37 6.79
N VAL A 198 22.23 -5.52 8.02
CA VAL A 198 21.49 -4.46 8.70
C VAL A 198 22.38 -3.28 9.07
N LEU A 199 23.62 -3.53 9.48
CA LEU A 199 24.59 -2.47 9.76
C LEU A 199 24.91 -1.65 8.50
N LEU A 200 25.04 -2.30 7.34
CA LEU A 200 25.22 -1.61 6.06
C LEU A 200 23.99 -0.78 5.68
N ILE A 201 22.78 -1.29 5.93
CA ILE A 201 21.54 -0.52 5.74
C ILE A 201 21.53 0.71 6.65
N VAL A 202 21.85 0.56 7.94
CA VAL A 202 21.92 1.68 8.90
C VAL A 202 22.95 2.72 8.45
N ALA A 203 24.15 2.29 8.06
CA ALA A 203 25.20 3.19 7.58
C ALA A 203 24.78 3.94 6.30
N PHE A 204 24.13 3.24 5.36
CA PHE A 204 23.60 3.83 4.14
C PHE A 204 22.47 4.84 4.42
N THR A 205 21.51 4.49 5.28
CA THR A 205 20.46 5.40 5.74
C THR A 205 21.05 6.64 6.40
N PHE A 206 22.05 6.47 7.27
CA PHE A 206 22.73 7.60 7.90
C PHE A 206 23.40 8.52 6.88
N ALA A 207 24.14 7.96 5.92
CA ALA A 207 24.80 8.74 4.87
C ALA A 207 23.79 9.48 3.97
N LEU A 208 22.69 8.84 3.60
CA LEU A 208 21.62 9.46 2.81
C LEU A 208 20.92 10.60 3.55
N VAL A 209 20.59 10.39 4.83
CA VAL A 209 19.96 11.44 5.65
C VAL A 209 20.93 12.59 5.84
N TRP A 210 22.18 12.32 6.22
CA TRP A 210 23.19 13.36 6.41
C TRP A 210 23.44 14.18 5.13
N GLY A 211 23.65 13.50 4.00
CA GLY A 211 23.91 14.17 2.72
C GLY A 211 22.67 14.84 2.10
N GLY A 212 21.48 14.29 2.35
CA GLY A 212 20.22 14.75 1.76
C GLY A 212 19.45 15.76 2.61
N TYR A 213 19.71 15.86 3.91
CA TYR A 213 18.89 16.65 4.84
C TYR A 213 18.81 18.13 4.46
N THR A 214 19.95 18.79 4.25
CA THR A 214 19.99 20.22 3.92
C THR A 214 19.31 20.52 2.58
N ASP A 215 19.47 19.66 1.57
CA ASP A 215 18.75 19.82 0.31
C ASP A 215 17.25 19.59 0.52
N ALA A 216 16.82 18.52 1.20
CA ALA A 216 15.41 18.25 1.45
C ALA A 216 14.73 19.38 2.25
N GLU A 217 15.39 19.91 3.28
CA GLU A 217 14.90 21.04 4.09
C GLU A 217 14.73 22.30 3.23
N ASN A 218 15.76 22.70 2.47
CA ASN A 218 15.70 23.88 1.62
C ASN A 218 14.57 23.79 0.58
N ARG A 219 14.38 22.60 -0.01
CA ARG A 219 13.35 22.35 -1.04
C ARG A 219 11.95 22.37 -0.43
N PHE A 220 11.80 21.84 0.79
CA PHE A 220 10.55 21.86 1.53
C PHE A 220 10.15 23.29 1.94
N MET A 221 11.09 24.04 2.51
CA MET A 221 10.86 25.41 2.98
C MET A 221 10.51 26.37 1.83
N ARG A 222 11.11 26.16 0.65
CA ARG A 222 10.82 26.97 -0.54
C ARG A 222 9.61 26.47 -1.33
N MET A 223 9.01 25.35 -0.92
CA MET A 223 7.99 24.61 -1.68
C MET A 223 8.33 24.55 -3.17
N GLU A 224 9.55 24.11 -3.49
CA GLU A 224 10.04 24.15 -4.87
C GLU A 224 9.14 23.37 -5.81
N THR A 225 8.86 24.00 -6.94
CA THR A 225 7.96 23.49 -7.97
C THR A 225 8.73 22.81 -9.10
N PHE A 226 8.02 22.02 -9.90
CA PHE A 226 8.60 21.12 -10.89
C PHE A 226 9.09 21.83 -12.17
N GLY A 227 8.70 23.09 -12.40
CA GLY A 227 9.12 23.91 -13.54
C GLY A 227 8.34 23.62 -14.83
N THR A 228 7.13 23.08 -14.70
CA THR A 228 6.27 22.61 -15.80
C THR A 228 4.96 23.39 -15.88
N ALA A 229 4.08 23.08 -16.84
CA ALA A 229 2.85 23.85 -17.07
C ALA A 229 1.84 23.79 -15.90
N TRP A 230 1.82 22.68 -15.15
CA TRP A 230 1.00 22.54 -13.94
C TRP A 230 1.74 22.94 -12.67
N ASP A 231 3.08 22.86 -12.68
CA ASP A 231 4.01 23.34 -11.66
C ASP A 231 3.73 22.90 -10.20
N PRO A 232 3.46 21.61 -9.94
CA PRO A 232 3.24 21.10 -8.59
C PRO A 232 4.54 21.12 -7.76
N PRO A 233 4.45 21.26 -6.43
CA PRO A 233 5.60 21.18 -5.52
C PRO A 233 6.10 19.74 -5.30
N ILE A 234 6.38 19.01 -6.38
CA ILE A 234 6.88 17.62 -6.34
C ILE A 234 8.23 17.55 -5.62
N PRO A 235 9.27 18.32 -6.01
CA PRO A 235 10.56 18.25 -5.33
C PRO A 235 10.48 18.63 -3.85
N GLY A 236 9.67 19.64 -3.51
CA GLY A 236 9.49 20.09 -2.14
C GLY A 236 8.88 19.04 -1.22
N ILE A 237 7.98 18.19 -1.72
CA ILE A 237 7.26 17.20 -0.90
C ILE A 237 7.90 15.81 -0.98
N VAL A 238 8.34 15.39 -2.16
CA VAL A 238 8.88 14.03 -2.38
C VAL A 238 10.26 13.86 -1.75
N LYS A 239 11.14 14.88 -1.77
CA LYS A 239 12.49 14.75 -1.19
C LYS A 239 12.46 14.52 0.34
N PRO A 240 11.72 15.31 1.15
CA PRO A 240 11.55 14.99 2.56
C PRO A 240 10.88 13.64 2.79
N ALA A 241 9.84 13.31 2.01
CA ALA A 241 9.16 12.03 2.12
C ALA A 241 10.11 10.85 1.87
N LEU A 242 11.04 10.97 0.91
CA LEU A 242 12.08 9.98 0.63
C LEU A 242 12.97 9.76 1.86
N LEU A 243 13.44 10.83 2.50
CA LEU A 243 14.27 10.71 3.72
C LEU A 243 13.50 10.03 4.86
N ILE A 244 12.24 10.39 5.07
CA ILE A 244 11.39 9.78 6.09
C ILE A 244 11.22 8.27 5.82
N ILE A 245 10.94 7.89 4.58
CA ILE A 245 10.74 6.48 4.22
C ILE A 245 12.04 5.68 4.32
N VAL A 246 13.19 6.24 3.95
CA VAL A 246 14.49 5.56 4.12
C VAL A 246 14.79 5.29 5.59
N VAL A 247 14.39 6.19 6.50
CA VAL A 247 14.46 5.95 7.95
C VAL A 247 13.48 4.85 8.38
N LEU A 248 12.24 4.85 7.88
CA LEU A 248 11.28 3.78 8.19
C LEU A 248 11.75 2.41 7.68
N VAL A 249 12.36 2.34 6.50
CA VAL A 249 12.96 1.11 5.95
C VAL A 249 14.09 0.62 6.86
N CYS A 250 14.93 1.53 7.36
CA CYS A 250 15.98 1.20 8.32
C CYS A 250 15.41 0.63 9.62
N ILE A 251 14.35 1.26 10.16
CA ILE A 251 13.65 0.78 11.36
C ILE A 251 13.04 -0.61 11.09
N GLN A 252 12.43 -0.81 9.93
CA GLN A 252 11.86 -2.10 9.51
C GLN A 252 12.94 -3.18 9.38
N ALA A 253 14.10 -2.87 8.79
CA ALA A 253 15.22 -3.80 8.69
C ALA A 253 15.77 -4.23 10.07
N VAL A 254 15.88 -3.26 10.99
CA VAL A 254 16.27 -3.53 12.38
C VAL A 254 15.20 -4.36 13.10
N SER A 255 13.92 -4.03 12.93
CA SER A 255 12.78 -4.80 13.48
C SER A 255 12.80 -6.26 13.01
N ASN A 256 13.02 -6.47 11.71
CA ASN A 256 13.14 -7.81 11.12
C ASN A 256 14.28 -8.61 11.74
N LEU A 257 15.45 -7.98 11.97
CA LEU A 257 16.59 -8.64 12.60
C LEU A 257 16.28 -9.09 14.03
N PHE A 258 15.62 -8.24 14.82
CA PHE A 258 15.20 -8.59 16.18
C PHE A 258 14.16 -9.72 16.18
N ALA A 259 13.17 -9.65 15.29
CA ALA A 259 12.15 -10.68 15.16
C ALA A 259 12.73 -12.05 14.75
N ASP A 260 13.79 -12.06 13.93
CA ASP A 260 14.47 -13.27 13.47
C ASP A 260 15.54 -13.78 14.42
N TRP A 261 15.92 -13.01 15.43
CA TRP A 261 17.05 -13.35 16.29
C TRP A 261 16.85 -14.69 16.99
N ASN A 262 15.64 -14.97 17.47
CA ASN A 262 15.29 -16.19 18.20
C ASN A 262 14.63 -17.27 17.31
N LYS A 263 14.41 -17.02 16.01
CA LYS A 263 13.82 -18.02 15.11
C LYS A 263 14.89 -19.09 14.79
N ALA A 264 14.47 -20.36 14.89
CA ALA A 264 15.31 -21.49 14.48
C ALA A 264 15.58 -21.41 12.96
N PRO A 265 16.75 -21.89 12.48
CA PRO A 265 17.04 -21.90 11.05
C PRO A 265 15.99 -22.72 10.30
N GLN A 266 15.21 -22.04 9.46
CA GLN A 266 14.24 -22.66 8.57
C GLN A 266 14.96 -23.04 7.27
N SER A 267 14.96 -24.32 6.91
CA SER A 267 15.44 -24.76 5.60
C SER A 267 14.38 -24.40 4.56
N HIS A 268 14.69 -23.49 3.65
CA HIS A 268 13.76 -23.09 2.60
C HIS A 268 13.84 -24.12 1.47
N THR A 269 12.82 -24.98 1.37
CA THR A 269 12.72 -25.95 0.27
C THR A 269 11.96 -25.29 -0.88
N PRO A 270 12.25 -25.58 -2.17
CA PRO A 270 11.45 -25.06 -3.29
C PRO A 270 9.95 -25.39 -3.21
N ALA A 271 9.56 -26.39 -2.42
CA ALA A 271 8.18 -26.72 -2.13
C ALA A 271 7.47 -25.71 -1.20
N ASP A 272 8.23 -24.93 -0.41
CA ASP A 272 7.69 -23.91 0.49
C ASP A 272 7.26 -22.63 -0.26
N GLU A 273 7.63 -22.49 -1.53
CA GLU A 273 7.16 -21.41 -2.41
C GLU A 273 5.78 -21.70 -3.02
N ILE A 274 5.32 -22.96 -3.01
CA ILE A 274 4.02 -23.36 -3.59
C ILE A 274 2.91 -23.03 -2.59
N ASP A 275 1.96 -22.18 -2.97
CA ASP A 275 0.89 -21.73 -2.07
C ASP A 275 -0.21 -22.81 -1.87
N GLU A 276 -0.97 -22.70 -0.78
CA GLU A 276 -2.01 -23.66 -0.43
C GLU A 276 -3.17 -23.74 -1.47
N MET A 277 -3.49 -22.63 -2.14
CA MET A 277 -4.42 -22.58 -3.26
C MET A 277 -3.85 -23.18 -4.55
N GLU A 278 -2.55 -23.06 -4.80
CA GLU A 278 -1.84 -23.70 -5.90
C GLU A 278 -1.81 -25.21 -5.69
N ILE A 279 -1.54 -25.66 -4.46
CA ILE A 279 -1.69 -27.06 -4.04
C ILE A 279 -3.13 -27.54 -4.22
N GLU A 280 -4.14 -26.74 -3.82
CA GLU A 280 -5.55 -27.09 -3.99
C GLU A 280 -5.96 -27.13 -5.47
N ASN A 281 -5.44 -26.22 -6.30
CA ASN A 281 -5.67 -26.22 -7.74
C ASN A 281 -5.01 -27.43 -8.41
N ILE A 282 -3.76 -27.75 -8.05
CA ILE A 282 -3.07 -28.96 -8.52
C ILE A 282 -3.87 -30.19 -8.12
N ARG A 283 -4.30 -30.28 -6.86
CA ARG A 283 -5.14 -31.38 -6.35
C ARG A 283 -6.44 -31.50 -7.15
N ARG A 284 -7.13 -30.39 -7.42
CA ARG A 284 -8.37 -30.37 -8.21
C ARG A 284 -8.15 -30.85 -9.64
N THR A 285 -7.06 -30.41 -10.28
CA THR A 285 -6.72 -30.88 -11.64
C THR A 285 -6.35 -32.36 -11.70
N LEU A 286 -5.80 -32.93 -10.62
CA LEU A 286 -5.51 -34.36 -10.51
C LEU A 286 -6.78 -35.18 -10.23
N GLU A 287 -7.72 -34.65 -9.45
CA GLU A 287 -9.02 -35.28 -9.18
C GLU A 287 -9.96 -35.25 -10.41
N GLU A 288 -9.87 -34.25 -11.28
CA GLU A 288 -10.62 -34.19 -12.55
C GLU A 288 -10.09 -35.16 -13.63
N LYS A 289 -8.87 -35.69 -13.46
CA LYS A 289 -8.18 -36.55 -14.45
C LYS A 289 -8.27 -38.06 -14.15
N ASN A 290 -8.82 -38.43 -12.99
CA ASN A 290 -9.06 -39.82 -12.54
C ASN A 290 -10.56 -40.11 -12.45
#